data_AF-A0A1F7XUF3-F1
#
_entry.id   AF-A0A1F7XUF3-F1
#
_cell.length_a   1.000
_cell.length_b   1.000
_cell.length_c   1.000
_cell.angle_alpha   90.00
_cell.angle_beta   90.00
_cell.angle_gamma   90.00
#
_symmetry.space_group_name_H-M   'P 1'
#
loop_
_entity.id
_entity.type
_entity.pdbx_description
1 polymer ?
#
loop_
_entity_poly.entity_id
_entity_poly.type
_entity_poly.pdbx_seq_one_letter_code
_entity_poly.pdbx_strand_id
1 'polypeptide(L)'
;MVNIKVEKRDGKLEDFECEKIIRVVSAAGLDNREAKILCDQIELWLGKIKEPKITSLQVRDQVLVEIQKINKNAAKKFIWFEKYKDKNYGVKF
;
A
#
# COMPACT_ATOMS: atom_id res chain seq x y z
N MET A 1 15.82 6.70 3.35
CA MET A 1 14.91 6.73 2.18
C MET A 1 15.20 5.53 1.31
N VAL A 2 14.17 4.74 1.03
CA VAL A 2 14.28 3.62 0.09
C VAL A 2 14.14 4.16 -1.33
N ASN A 3 15.09 3.84 -2.21
CA ASN A 3 15.06 4.25 -3.60
C ASN A 3 14.50 3.10 -4.46
N ILE A 4 13.18 2.92 -4.42
CA ILE A 4 12.45 1.91 -5.19
C ILE A 4 11.45 2.59 -6.11
N LYS A 5 11.40 2.13 -7.36
CA LYS A 5 10.35 2.51 -8.31
C LYS A 5 9.13 1.62 -8.14
N VAL A 6 7.94 2.23 -8.13
CA VAL A 6 6.67 1.51 -8.12
C VAL A 6 6.11 1.45 -9.54
N GLU A 7 5.96 0.24 -10.07
CA GLU A 7 5.32 -0.04 -11.35
C GLU A 7 3.80 -0.07 -11.20
N LYS A 8 3.15 0.84 -11.92
CA LYS A 8 1.70 1.00 -11.97
C LYS A 8 1.09 -0.04 -12.91
N ARG A 9 -0.24 -0.20 -12.85
CA ARG A 9 -0.97 -1.19 -13.69
C ARG A 9 -0.86 -0.91 -15.18
N ASP A 10 -0.63 0.34 -15.58
CA ASP A 10 -0.40 0.76 -16.96
C ASP A 10 1.08 0.67 -17.37
N GLY A 11 1.95 0.12 -16.51
CA GLY A 11 3.39 -0.03 -16.76
C GLY A 11 4.21 1.22 -16.46
N LYS A 12 3.60 2.34 -16.05
CA LYS A 12 4.36 3.53 -15.65
C LYS A 12 5.14 3.28 -14.37
N LEU A 13 6.30 3.94 -14.25
CA LEU A 13 7.13 3.91 -13.05
C LEU A 13 7.03 5.24 -12.31
N GLU A 14 6.80 5.18 -11.01
CA GLU A 14 6.80 6.33 -10.10
C GLU A 14 7.78 6.08 -8.95
N ASP A 15 8.23 7.13 -8.28
CA ASP A 15 8.93 6.97 -7.01
C ASP A 15 7.97 6.49 -5.92
N PHE A 16 8.48 5.60 -5.06
CA PHE A 16 7.76 5.24 -3.85
C PHE A 16 7.63 6.47 -2.94
N GLU A 17 6.39 6.79 -2.56
CA GLU A 17 6.09 7.89 -1.64
C GLU A 17 5.19 7.37 -0.52
N CYS A 18 5.72 7.32 0.70
CA CYS A 18 4.97 6.78 1.81
C CYS A 18 3.75 7.62 2.20
N GLU A 19 3.76 8.93 1.92
CA GLU A 19 2.61 9.81 2.14
C GLU A 19 1.34 9.33 1.42
N LYS A 20 1.49 8.71 0.23
CA LYS A 20 0.36 8.14 -0.50
C LYS A 20 -0.29 7.00 0.29
N ILE A 21 0.51 6.17 0.96
CA ILE A 21 0.02 5.09 1.82
C ILE A 21 -0.71 5.67 3.02
N ILE A 22 -0.12 6.64 3.72
CA ILE A 22 -0.71 7.30 4.89
C ILE A 22 -2.12 7.79 4.58
N ARG A 23 -2.30 8.54 3.47
CA ARG A 23 -3.62 9.07 3.08
C ARG A 23 -4.66 7.97 2.88
N VAL A 24 -4.28 6.87 2.22
CA VAL A 24 -5.20 5.75 1.94
C VAL A 24 -5.57 5.00 3.22
N VAL A 25 -4.59 4.70 4.08
CA VAL A 25 -4.87 3.93 5.31
C VAL A 25 -5.60 4.75 6.36
N SER A 26 -5.38 6.08 6.40
CA SER A 26 -6.18 6.98 7.23
C SER A 26 -7.64 7.03 6.79
N ALA A 27 -7.91 7.06 5.48
CA ALA A 27 -9.28 6.93 4.97
C ALA A 27 -9.93 5.58 5.31
N ALA A 28 -9.11 4.52 5.42
CA ALA A 28 -9.55 3.21 5.90
C ALA A 28 -9.78 3.15 7.42
N GLY A 29 -9.36 4.17 8.17
CA GLY A 29 -9.62 4.32 9.60
C GLY A 29 -8.41 4.08 10.52
N LEU A 30 -7.19 4.11 10.00
CA LEU A 30 -5.99 4.24 10.83
C LEU A 30 -5.85 5.67 11.35
N ASP A 31 -5.47 5.82 12.61
CA ASP A 31 -5.06 7.12 13.13
C ASP A 31 -3.66 7.53 12.60
N ASN A 32 -3.26 8.78 12.85
CA ASN A 32 -1.97 9.30 12.38
C ASN A 32 -0.76 8.53 12.93
N ARG A 33 -0.86 7.98 14.15
CA ARG A 33 0.23 7.22 14.77
C ARG A 33 0.33 5.84 14.12
N GLU A 34 -0.79 5.15 13.97
CA GLU A 34 -0.89 3.85 13.30
C GLU A 34 -0.42 3.93 11.83
N ALA A 35 -0.84 4.99 11.11
CA ALA A 35 -0.44 5.20 9.72
C ALA A 35 1.06 5.41 9.57
N LYS A 36 1.70 6.15 10.49
CA LYS A 36 3.15 6.33 10.52
C LYS A 36 3.89 5.02 10.85
N ILE A 37 3.41 4.26 11.84
CA ILE A 37 3.98 2.94 12.16
C ILE A 37 3.92 2.02 10.95
N LEU A 38 2.78 1.98 10.25
CA LEU A 38 2.64 1.20 9.03
C LEU A 38 3.62 1.67 7.96
N CYS A 39 3.74 2.97 7.76
CA CYS A 39 4.69 3.55 6.81
C CYS A 39 6.12 3.06 7.07
N ASP A 40 6.59 3.14 8.31
CA ASP A 40 7.92 2.68 8.70
C ASP A 40 8.09 1.17 8.41
N GLN A 41 7.07 0.35 8.67
CA GLN A 41 7.11 -1.09 8.36
C GLN A 41 7.21 -1.37 6.85
N ILE A 42 6.49 -0.59 6.03
CA ILE A 42 6.59 -0.71 4.57
C ILE A 42 7.98 -0.30 4.10
N GLU A 43 8.55 0.80 4.59
CA GLU A 43 9.92 1.20 4.23
C GLU A 43 10.96 0.15 4.65
N LEU A 44 10.83 -0.42 5.86
CA LEU A 44 11.71 -1.49 6.32
C LEU A 44 11.57 -2.76 5.46
N TRP A 45 10.37 -3.10 5.02
CA TRP A 45 10.14 -4.22 4.11
C TRP A 45 10.76 -3.94 2.73
N LEU A 46 10.52 -2.76 2.17
CA LEU A 46 11.09 -2.31 0.90
C LEU A 46 12.62 -2.32 0.92
N GLY A 47 13.25 -1.90 2.02
CA GLY A 47 14.71 -1.95 2.18
C GLY A 47 15.32 -3.36 2.18
N LYS A 48 14.51 -4.41 2.32
CA LYS A 48 14.96 -5.81 2.23
C LYS A 48 14.83 -6.38 0.82
N ILE A 49 14.13 -5.67 -0.08
CA ILE A 49 13.93 -6.08 -1.46
C ILE A 49 15.19 -5.73 -2.26
N LYS A 50 15.73 -6.71 -2.99
CA LYS A 50 16.93 -6.51 -3.83
C LYS A 50 16.60 -6.00 -5.24
N GLU A 51 15.32 -5.98 -5.59
CA GLU A 51 14.84 -5.51 -6.89
C GLU A 51 14.76 -3.99 -6.93
N PRO A 52 15.10 -3.36 -8.07
CA PRO A 52 15.05 -1.90 -8.21
C PRO A 52 13.62 -1.35 -8.36
N LYS A 53 12.65 -2.22 -8.64
CA LYS A 53 11.25 -1.86 -8.79
C LYS A 53 10.33 -2.90 -8.15
N ILE A 54 9.13 -2.47 -7.83
CA ILE A 54 8.07 -3.32 -7.30
C ILE A 54 6.73 -2.90 -7.90
N THR A 55 5.78 -3.82 -8.05
CA THR A 55 4.44 -3.46 -8.52
C THR A 55 3.61 -2.79 -7.44
N SER A 56 2.71 -1.90 -7.86
CA SER A 56 1.69 -1.31 -6.98
C SER A 56 0.78 -2.35 -6.32
N LEU A 57 0.60 -3.53 -6.92
CA LEU A 57 -0.15 -4.64 -6.33
C LEU A 57 0.61 -5.29 -5.17
N GLN A 58 1.90 -5.53 -5.32
CA GLN A 58 2.74 -6.05 -4.22
C GLN A 58 2.79 -5.08 -3.03
N VAL A 59 2.89 -3.77 -3.29
CA VAL A 59 2.82 -2.76 -2.22
C VAL A 59 1.47 -2.82 -1.51
N ARG A 60 0.37 -2.93 -2.27
CA ARG A 60 -0.99 -3.06 -1.70
C ARG A 60 -1.12 -4.29 -0.81
N ASP A 61 -0.60 -5.43 -1.27
CA ASP A 61 -0.68 -6.68 -0.51
C ASP A 61 0.10 -6.57 0.80
N GLN A 62 1.30 -5.98 0.77
CA GLN A 62 2.07 -5.72 1.99
C GLN A 62 1.36 -4.74 2.92
N VAL A 63 0.79 -3.65 2.39
CA VAL A 63 0.01 -2.71 3.19
C VAL A 63 -1.13 -3.44 3.91
N LEU A 64 -1.86 -4.33 3.23
CA LEU A 64 -2.91 -5.09 3.87
C LEU A 64 -2.39 -5.98 5.01
N VAL A 65 -1.26 -6.67 4.81
CA VAL A 65 -0.61 -7.47 5.86
C VAL A 65 -0.30 -6.62 7.09
N GLU A 66 0.26 -5.42 6.91
CA GLU A 66 0.58 -4.54 8.03
C GLU A 66 -0.67 -3.95 8.70
N ILE A 67 -1.70 -3.55 7.93
CA ILE A 67 -2.97 -3.08 8.53
C ILE A 67 -3.58 -4.19 9.40
N GLN A 68 -3.55 -5.45 8.96
CA GLN A 68 -4.14 -6.56 9.72
C GLN A 68 -3.49 -6.79 11.08
N LYS A 69 -2.19 -6.47 11.23
CA LYS A 69 -1.47 -6.56 12.51
C LYS A 69 -1.86 -5.43 13.48
N ILE A 70 -2.22 -4.26 12.94
CA ILE A 70 -2.50 -3.06 13.72
C ILE A 70 -4.00 -2.96 14.04
N ASN A 71 -4.85 -2.97 13.01
CA ASN A 71 -6.27 -2.67 13.12
C ASN A 71 -7.11 -3.50 12.12
N LYS A 72 -7.74 -4.57 12.64
CA LYS A 72 -8.58 -5.49 11.84
C LYS A 72 -9.80 -4.80 11.20
N ASN A 73 -10.35 -3.76 11.82
CA ASN A 73 -11.51 -3.05 11.27
C ASN A 73 -11.11 -2.18 10.08
N ALA A 74 -9.97 -1.51 10.17
CA ALA A 74 -9.41 -0.76 9.05
C ALA A 74 -9.01 -1.69 7.89
N ALA A 75 -8.47 -2.88 8.18
CA ALA A 75 -8.16 -3.88 7.15
C ALA A 75 -9.41 -4.26 6.33
N LYS A 76 -10.55 -4.47 6.99
CA LYS A 76 -11.82 -4.77 6.32
C LYS A 76 -12.26 -3.64 5.40
N LYS A 77 -12.17 -2.39 5.85
CA LYS A 77 -12.52 -1.20 5.06
C LYS A 77 -11.57 -1.03 3.85
N PHE A 78 -10.28 -1.23 4.07
CA PHE A 78 -9.27 -1.20 3.01
C PHE A 78 -9.54 -2.25 1.93
N ILE A 79 -9.81 -3.50 2.31
CA ILE A 79 -10.17 -4.58 1.36
C ILE A 79 -11.42 -4.20 0.56
N TRP A 80 -12.45 -3.67 1.21
CA TRP A 80 -13.68 -3.27 0.52
C TRP A 80 -13.41 -2.18 -0.53
N PHE A 81 -12.63 -1.16 -0.18
CA PHE A 81 -12.27 -0.08 -1.09
C PHE A 81 -11.43 -0.56 -2.28
N GLU A 82 -10.46 -1.44 -2.04
CA GLU A 82 -9.64 -2.00 -3.12
C GLU A 82 -10.45 -2.90 -4.05
N LYS A 83 -11.40 -3.70 -3.52
CA LYS A 83 -12.36 -4.45 -4.34
C LYS A 83 -13.26 -3.54 -5.18
N TYR A 84 -13.72 -2.43 -4.60
CA TYR A 84 -14.50 -1.43 -5.34
C TYR A 84 -13.66 -0.81 -6.47
N LYS A 85 -12.41 -0.45 -6.20
CA LYS A 85 -11.50 0.07 -7.23
C LYS A 85 -11.24 -0.94 -8.32
N ASP A 86 -10.96 -2.20 -7.98
CA ASP A 86 -10.67 -3.25 -8.97
C ASP A 86 -11.84 -3.46 -9.94
N LYS A 87 -13.07 -3.46 -9.43
CA LYS A 87 -14.29 -3.54 -10.26
C LYS A 87 -14.46 -2.34 -11.19
N ASN A 88 -14.10 -1.14 -10.74
CA ASN A 88 -14.29 0.09 -11.51
C ASN A 88 -13.07 0.47 -12.37
N TYR A 89 -11.92 -0.19 -12.18
CA TYR A 89 -10.71 0.02 -12.99
C TYR A 89 -10.77 -0.69 -14.36
N GLY A 90 -11.90 -1.31 -14.72
CA GLY A 90 -12.04 -2.03 -15.99
C GLY A 90 -11.15 -3.28 -16.09
N VAL A 91 -10.64 -3.79 -14.97
CA VAL A 91 -9.80 -4.99 -14.94
C VAL A 91 -10.71 -6.19 -15.19
N LYS A 92 -10.61 -6.78 -16.38
CA LYS A 92 -11.19 -8.10 -16.65
C LYS A 92 -10.40 -9.12 -15.83
N PHE A 93 -11.08 -9.81 -14.92
CA PHE A 93 -10.54 -10.95 -14.18
C PHE A 93 -10.14 -12.08 -15.14
#